data_AF-A0A6A2W359-F1
#
_entry.id   AF-A0A6A2W359-F1
#
_cell.length_a   1.000
_cell.length_b   1.000
_cell.length_c   1.000
_cell.angle_alpha   90.00
_cell.angle_beta   90.00
_cell.angle_gamma   90.00
#
_symmetry.space_group_name_H-M   'P 1'
#
loop_
_entity.id
_entity.type
_entity.pdbx_description
1 polymer ?
#
loop_
_entity_poly.entity_id
_entity_poly.type
_entity_poly.pdbx_seq_one_letter_code
_entity_poly.pdbx_strand_id
1 'polypeptide(L)'
;MRSIDETDRLAEQLGAALCELLETAGQQHSAEQIRDKVLPFDAGGALDIAANEIAIYDIDPTPVMQLARIYDDALGYDHEVLEILKRVQARHHPKDDTDQNA
;
A
#
# COMPACT_ATOMS: atom_id res chain seq x y z
N MET A 1 6.27 20.52 -9.21
CA MET A 1 5.41 19.84 -10.20
C MET A 1 6.20 18.62 -10.66
N ARG A 2 5.90 17.43 -10.13
CA ARG A 2 6.54 16.20 -10.59
C ARG A 2 6.02 15.87 -11.98
N SER A 3 6.85 15.27 -12.82
CA SER A 3 6.45 14.80 -14.15
C SER A 3 5.61 13.53 -14.02
N ILE A 4 4.68 13.30 -14.94
CA ILE A 4 3.81 12.11 -14.99
C ILE A 4 4.64 10.82 -14.86
N ASP A 5 5.80 10.77 -15.53
CA ASP A 5 6.78 9.68 -15.48
C ASP A 5 7.29 9.33 -14.06
N GLU A 6 7.41 10.33 -13.18
CA GLU A 6 7.88 10.12 -11.81
C GLU A 6 6.78 9.52 -10.92
N THR A 7 5.52 9.92 -11.14
CA THR A 7 4.37 9.35 -10.43
C THR A 7 4.09 7.93 -10.88
N ASP A 8 4.18 7.63 -12.19
CA ASP A 8 4.04 6.27 -12.72
C ASP A 8 5.11 5.34 -12.13
N ARG A 9 6.37 5.78 -12.10
CA ARG A 9 7.46 5.00 -11.51
C ARG A 9 7.24 4.72 -10.02
N LEU A 10 6.73 5.68 -9.27
CA LEU A 10 6.40 5.48 -7.84
C LEU A 10 5.24 4.50 -7.66
N ALA A 11 4.24 4.54 -8.54
CA ALA A 11 3.14 3.59 -8.54
C ALA A 11 3.65 2.16 -8.77
N GLU A 12 4.53 1.96 -9.75
CA GLU A 12 5.16 0.66 -10.02
C GLU A 12 6.00 0.17 -8.83
N GLN A 13 6.81 1.04 -8.23
CA GLN A 13 7.61 0.69 -7.06
C GLN A 13 6.74 0.30 -5.87
N LEU A 14 5.65 1.04 -5.62
CA LEU A 14 4.72 0.75 -4.54
C LEU A 14 3.95 -0.55 -4.82
N GLY A 15 3.50 -0.77 -6.05
CA GLY A 15 2.81 -2.00 -6.45
C GLY A 15 3.69 -3.23 -6.28
N ALA A 16 4.97 -3.14 -6.67
CA ALA A 16 5.94 -4.21 -6.46
C ALA A 16 6.16 -4.50 -4.96
N ALA A 17 6.30 -3.46 -4.13
CA ALA A 17 6.50 -3.61 -2.70
C ALA A 17 5.28 -4.23 -2.00
N LEU A 18 4.06 -3.86 -2.42
CA LEU A 18 2.82 -4.46 -1.92
C LEU A 18 2.70 -5.94 -2.34
N CYS A 19 3.08 -6.28 -3.57
CA CYS A 19 3.12 -7.67 -4.02
C CYS A 19 4.13 -8.50 -3.21
N GLU A 20 5.34 -7.98 -2.98
CA GLU A 20 6.33 -8.65 -2.16
C GLU A 20 5.82 -8.87 -0.73
N LEU A 21 5.17 -7.86 -0.13
CA LEU A 21 4.55 -7.98 1.18
C LEU A 21 3.50 -9.10 1.22
N LEU A 22 2.62 -9.17 0.21
CA LEU A 22 1.64 -10.25 0.07
C LEU A 22 2.32 -11.62 -0.07
N GLU A 23 3.39 -11.74 -0.86
CA GLU A 23 4.16 -12.98 -1.01
C GLU A 23 4.76 -13.42 0.33
N THR A 24 5.35 -12.50 1.10
CA THR A 24 5.92 -12.81 2.43
C THR A 24 4.87 -13.22 3.45
N ALA A 25 3.64 -12.72 3.31
CA ALA A 25 2.48 -13.10 4.13
C ALA A 25 1.79 -14.40 3.66
N GLY A 26 2.31 -15.06 2.62
CA GLY A 26 1.76 -16.31 2.08
C GLY A 26 0.64 -16.13 1.05
N GLN A 27 0.36 -14.91 0.60
CA GLN A 27 -0.63 -14.59 -0.44
C GLN A 27 -0.02 -14.59 -1.85
N GLN A 28 0.74 -15.64 -2.19
CA GLN A 28 1.49 -15.72 -3.45
C GLN A 28 0.59 -15.63 -4.69
N HIS A 29 -0.59 -16.27 -4.64
CA HIS A 29 -1.52 -16.26 -5.77
C HIS A 29 -2.15 -14.89 -6.02
N SER A 30 -2.41 -14.11 -4.98
CA SER A 30 -2.91 -12.74 -5.12
C SER A 30 -1.83 -11.82 -5.65
N ALA A 31 -0.62 -11.91 -5.08
CA ALA A 31 0.53 -11.13 -5.54
C ALA A 31 0.88 -11.39 -7.01
N GLU A 32 0.91 -12.66 -7.43
CA GLU A 32 1.18 -13.03 -8.82
C GLU A 32 0.10 -12.47 -9.77
N GLN A 33 -1.18 -12.58 -9.41
CA GLN A 33 -2.24 -12.00 -10.22
C GLN A 33 -2.14 -10.49 -10.36
N ILE A 34 -1.85 -9.77 -9.28
CA ILE A 34 -1.70 -8.31 -9.30
C ILE A 34 -0.49 -7.94 -10.17
N ARG A 35 0.65 -8.58 -9.94
CA ARG A 35 1.92 -8.33 -10.64
C ARG A 35 1.84 -8.61 -12.14
N ASP A 36 1.25 -9.74 -12.55
CA ASP A 36 1.29 -10.17 -13.94
C ASP A 36 0.10 -9.66 -14.77
N LYS A 37 -1.05 -9.40 -14.14
CA LYS A 37 -2.29 -9.07 -14.88
C LYS A 37 -2.76 -7.65 -14.74
N VAL A 38 -2.38 -6.93 -13.68
CA VAL A 38 -2.93 -5.59 -13.39
C VAL A 38 -1.84 -4.53 -13.43
N LEU A 39 -0.75 -4.73 -12.69
CA LEU A 39 0.35 -3.77 -12.56
C LEU A 39 0.91 -3.24 -13.90
N PRO A 40 1.08 -4.06 -14.97
CA PRO A 40 1.61 -3.58 -16.25
C PRO A 40 0.65 -2.69 -17.05
N PHE A 41 -0.63 -2.67 -16.69
CA PHE A 41 -1.68 -1.99 -17.45
C PHE A 41 -2.33 -0.85 -16.66
N ASP A 42 -2.47 -1.03 -15.34
CA ASP A 42 -3.08 -0.08 -14.42
C ASP A 42 -2.42 -0.19 -13.04
N ALA A 43 -1.40 0.63 -12.83
CA ALA A 43 -0.70 0.66 -11.55
C ALA A 43 -1.64 1.11 -10.41
N GLY A 44 -2.55 2.05 -10.65
CA GLY A 44 -3.54 2.48 -9.66
C GLY A 44 -4.43 1.33 -9.19
N GLY A 45 -5.05 0.63 -10.14
CA GLY A 45 -5.88 -0.54 -9.83
C GLY A 45 -5.10 -1.67 -9.14
N ALA A 46 -3.82 -1.86 -9.49
CA ALA A 46 -2.97 -2.84 -8.82
C ALA A 46 -2.73 -2.48 -7.34
N LEU A 47 -2.51 -1.19 -7.05
CA LEU A 47 -2.36 -0.70 -5.68
C LEU A 47 -3.63 -0.89 -4.85
N ASP A 48 -4.79 -0.57 -5.43
CA ASP A 48 -6.09 -0.71 -4.75
C ASP A 48 -6.40 -2.18 -4.42
N ILE A 49 -6.14 -3.09 -5.35
CA ILE A 49 -6.32 -4.53 -5.11
C ILE A 49 -5.35 -5.00 -4.01
N ALA A 50 -4.07 -4.64 -4.10
CA ALA A 50 -3.07 -5.09 -3.13
C ALA A 50 -3.34 -4.54 -1.73
N ALA A 51 -3.75 -3.27 -1.61
CA ALA A 51 -4.14 -2.66 -0.34
C ALA A 51 -5.38 -3.33 0.26
N ASN A 52 -6.37 -3.68 -0.57
CA ASN A 52 -7.55 -4.42 -0.11
C ASN A 52 -7.19 -5.83 0.39
N GLU A 53 -6.32 -6.55 -0.31
CA GLU A 53 -5.84 -7.87 0.14
C GLU A 53 -5.14 -7.77 1.50
N ILE A 54 -4.26 -6.77 1.67
CA ILE A 54 -3.61 -6.48 2.95
C ILE A 54 -4.63 -6.24 4.06
N ALA A 55 -5.72 -5.53 3.78
CA ALA A 55 -6.78 -5.29 4.75
C ALA A 55 -7.66 -6.50 5.04
N ILE A 56 -7.94 -7.33 4.04
CA ILE A 56 -8.72 -8.58 4.16
C ILE A 56 -7.96 -9.59 5.02
N TYR A 57 -6.66 -9.72 4.78
CA TYR A 57 -5.81 -10.69 5.46
C TYR A 57 -5.11 -10.15 6.71
N ASP A 58 -5.39 -8.90 7.10
CA ASP A 58 -4.78 -8.21 8.27
C ASP A 58 -3.25 -8.37 8.26
N ILE A 59 -2.64 -7.95 7.15
CA ILE A 59 -1.19 -8.01 6.92
C ILE A 59 -0.59 -6.69 7.38
N ASP A 60 0.49 -6.72 8.16
CA ASP A 60 1.14 -5.50 8.63
C ASP A 60 1.72 -4.68 7.45
N PRO A 61 1.19 -3.48 7.16
CA PRO A 61 1.64 -2.67 6.03
C PRO A 61 2.84 -1.79 6.39
N THR A 62 3.38 -1.87 7.60
CA THR A 62 4.51 -1.04 8.05
C THR A 62 5.70 -1.03 7.07
N PRO A 63 6.11 -2.15 6.45
CA PRO A 63 7.22 -2.15 5.49
C PRO A 63 7.00 -1.25 4.26
N VAL A 64 5.75 -1.07 3.84
CA VAL A 64 5.38 -0.31 2.63
C VAL A 64 4.89 1.10 2.91
N MET A 65 4.67 1.45 4.19
CA MET A 65 4.05 2.72 4.60
C MET A 65 4.86 3.96 4.22
N GLN A 66 6.19 3.90 4.21
CA GLN A 66 7.00 5.05 3.78
C GLN A 66 6.83 5.30 2.27
N LEU A 67 6.82 4.25 1.47
CA LEU A 67 6.68 4.35 0.03
C LEU A 67 5.26 4.81 -0.35
N ALA A 68 4.24 4.31 0.35
CA ALA A 68 2.86 4.74 0.18
C ALA A 68 2.68 6.25 0.43
N ARG A 69 3.35 6.81 1.45
CA ARG A 69 3.34 8.25 1.73
C ARG A 69 4.02 9.08 0.64
N ILE A 70 5.13 8.59 0.08
CA ILE A 70 5.87 9.30 -0.98
C ILE A 70 5.07 9.32 -2.28
N TYR A 71 4.37 8.22 -2.57
CA TYR A 71 3.48 8.12 -3.73
C TYR A 71 2.24 9.03 -3.58
N ASP A 72 1.63 9.03 -2.42
CA ASP A 72 0.47 9.87 -2.06
C ASP A 72 0.78 11.38 -2.20
N ASP A 73 1.94 11.83 -1.69
CA ASP A 73 2.43 13.20 -1.87
C ASP A 73 2.69 13.53 -3.36
N ALA A 74 3.09 12.54 -4.16
CA ALA A 74 3.31 12.72 -5.60
C ALA A 74 2.01 12.83 -6.41
N LEU A 75 0.95 12.13 -6.01
CA LEU A 75 -0.37 12.18 -6.65
C LEU A 75 -1.11 13.48 -6.35
N GLY A 76 -0.89 14.08 -5.19
CA GLY A 76 -1.49 15.36 -4.78
C GLY A 76 -2.99 15.31 -4.47
N TYR A 77 -3.72 14.24 -4.85
CA TYR A 77 -5.12 13.94 -4.51
C TYR A 77 -5.44 12.43 -4.60
N ASP A 78 -6.51 12.04 -3.88
CA ASP A 78 -7.07 10.69 -3.63
C ASP A 78 -6.17 9.66 -2.95
N HIS A 79 -6.53 9.35 -1.69
CA HIS A 79 -5.71 8.67 -0.68
C HIS A 79 -6.15 7.20 -0.42
N GLU A 80 -6.95 6.56 -1.28
CA GLU A 80 -7.64 5.30 -0.90
C GLU A 80 -6.65 4.21 -0.43
N VAL A 81 -5.58 3.99 -1.19
CA VAL A 81 -4.48 3.06 -0.84
C VAL A 81 -3.88 3.40 0.52
N LEU A 82 -3.45 4.65 0.74
CA LEU A 82 -2.79 5.05 1.98
C LEU A 82 -3.75 5.02 3.18
N GLU A 83 -5.03 5.35 2.98
CA GLU A 83 -6.06 5.25 4.02
C GLU A 83 -6.30 3.80 4.45
N ILE A 84 -6.39 2.88 3.50
CA ILE A 84 -6.51 1.45 3.79
C ILE A 84 -5.32 0.98 4.62
N LEU A 85 -4.09 1.25 4.15
CA LEU A 85 -2.88 0.84 4.86
C LEU A 85 -2.78 1.46 6.26
N LYS A 86 -3.16 2.74 6.43
CA LYS A 86 -3.21 3.38 7.77
C LYS A 86 -4.20 2.70 8.71
N ARG A 87 -5.38 2.31 8.22
CA ARG A 87 -6.39 1.61 9.03
C ARG A 87 -5.89 0.25 9.50
N VAL A 88 -5.23 -0.50 8.61
CA VAL A 88 -4.64 -1.80 8.96
C VAL A 88 -3.47 -1.60 9.93
N GLN A 89 -2.57 -0.65 9.67
CA GLN A 89 -1.48 -0.32 10.58
C GLN A 89 -1.97 0.02 11.99
N ALA A 90 -3.04 0.80 12.12
CA ALA A 90 -3.61 1.15 13.42
C ALA A 90 -4.14 -0.07 14.21
N ARG A 91 -4.46 -1.18 13.54
CA ARG A 91 -4.85 -2.44 14.19
C ARG A 91 -3.63 -3.23 14.69
N HIS A 92 -2.56 -3.29 13.90
CA HIS A 92 -1.31 -3.97 14.28
C HIS A 92 -0.49 -3.19 15.31
N HIS A 93 -0.52 -1.87 15.20
CA HIS A 93 0.13 -0.92 16.07
C HIS A 93 -0.93 0.02 16.62
N PRO A 94 -1.80 -0.46 17.53
CA PRO A 94 -2.66 0.45 18.27
C PRO A 94 -1.71 1.47 18.88
N LYS A 95 -1.92 2.75 18.56
CA LYS A 95 -1.27 3.81 19.33
C LYS A 95 -1.59 3.49 20.77
N ASP A 96 -0.54 3.29 21.55
CA ASP A 96 -0.64 3.20 22.98
C ASP A 96 -1.13 4.58 23.44
N ASP A 97 -2.43 4.81 23.36
CA ASP A 97 -3.15 5.82 24.11
C ASP A 97 -3.15 5.34 25.58
N THR A 98 -1.95 5.20 26.15
CA THR A 98 -1.79 5.33 27.59
C THR A 98 -2.10 6.79 27.90
N ASP A 99 -3.36 7.02 28.24
CA ASP A 99 -3.79 7.77 29.41
C ASP A 99 -2.68 8.66 29.99
N GLN A 100 -2.50 9.85 29.44
CA GLN A 100 -1.88 10.94 30.18
C GLN A 100 -3.00 11.68 30.91
N ASN A 101 -3.44 11.07 32.02
CA ASN A 101 -4.01 11.79 33.14
C ASN A 101 -2.94 12.76 33.70
N ALA A 102 -3.15 14.06 33.55
CA ALA A 102 -2.55 15.12 34.35
C ALA A 102 -3.46 16.35 34.37
#